data_AF-A0A2G6ERX2-F1
#
_entry.id   AF-A0A2G6ERX2-F1
#
_cell.length_a   1.000
_cell.length_b   1.000
_cell.length_c   1.000
_cell.angle_alpha   90.00
_cell.angle_beta   90.00
_cell.angle_gamma   90.00
#
_symmetry.space_group_name_H-M   'P 1'
#
loop_
_entity.id
_entity.type
_entity.pdbx_description
1 polymer ?
#
loop_
_entity_poly.entity_id
_entity_poly.type
_entity_poly.pdbx_seq_one_letter_code
_entity_poly.pdbx_strand_id
1 'polypeptide(L)'
;HSLVQYKDGTSLAQIGHSDMRVPISYALAYPSRIESGVNNIDLSTYTLTFEPVDYARYPGLKLAMTVANQNALTTAMNAANEIAVAAFLQHRICFTDIVDVVEFCVERTTDGPLSDIDSVLAVDNQTRQQAQQRIRTIS
;
A
#
# COMPACT_ATOMS: atom_id res chain seq x y z
N HIS A 1 -3.00 -9.44 -11.87
CA HIS A 1 -3.33 -8.11 -11.32
C HIS A 1 -4.30 -8.16 -10.14
N SER A 2 -5.32 -9.02 -10.13
CA SER A 2 -6.09 -9.47 -8.95
C SER A 2 -7.17 -10.44 -9.44
N LEU A 3 -7.94 -11.03 -8.53
CA LEU A 3 -9.09 -11.88 -8.84
C LEU A 3 -10.27 -11.57 -7.92
N VAL A 4 -11.47 -11.98 -8.34
CA VAL A 4 -12.70 -11.93 -7.54
C VAL A 4 -13.29 -13.33 -7.47
N GLN A 5 -13.65 -13.78 -6.26
CA GLN A 5 -14.28 -15.08 -6.02
C GLN A 5 -15.80 -14.94 -5.88
N TYR A 6 -16.55 -15.82 -6.54
CA TYR A 6 -18.01 -15.83 -6.56
C TYR A 6 -18.59 -16.97 -5.70
N LYS A 7 -19.86 -16.85 -5.32
CA LYS A 7 -20.56 -17.81 -4.43
C LYS A 7 -20.69 -19.22 -5.01
N ASP A 8 -20.62 -19.35 -6.32
CA ASP A 8 -20.62 -20.63 -7.04
C ASP A 8 -19.24 -21.30 -7.07
N GLY A 9 -18.23 -20.70 -6.43
CA GLY A 9 -16.86 -21.20 -6.37
C GLY A 9 -15.98 -20.76 -7.54
N THR A 10 -16.53 -20.04 -8.53
CA THR A 10 -15.74 -19.54 -9.66
C THR A 10 -14.88 -18.34 -9.26
N SER A 11 -13.79 -18.13 -9.99
CA SER A 11 -12.92 -16.96 -9.84
C SER A 11 -12.70 -16.29 -11.19
N LEU A 12 -12.85 -14.97 -11.22
CA LEU A 12 -12.51 -14.15 -12.38
C LEU A 12 -11.21 -13.42 -12.11
N ALA A 13 -10.21 -13.64 -12.96
CA ALA A 13 -8.90 -13.01 -12.85
C ALA A 13 -8.65 -12.07 -14.03
N GLN A 14 -8.04 -10.92 -13.75
CA GLN A 14 -7.49 -10.05 -14.80
C GLN A 14 -5.98 -10.32 -14.93
N ILE A 15 -5.58 -10.71 -16.13
CA ILE A 15 -4.21 -11.04 -16.52
C ILE A 15 -3.81 -10.17 -17.71
N GLY A 16 -2.59 -9.64 -17.67
CA GLY A 16 -2.00 -8.83 -18.72
C GLY A 16 -0.56 -8.47 -18.38
N HIS A 17 0.11 -7.76 -19.27
CA HIS A 17 1.44 -7.22 -18.98
C HIS A 17 1.40 -6.23 -17.80
N SER A 18 2.54 -6.09 -17.10
CA SER A 18 2.74 -5.06 -16.07
C SER A 18 2.94 -3.69 -16.73
N ASP A 19 1.86 -3.17 -17.32
CA ASP A 19 1.85 -1.90 -18.04
C ASP A 19 0.62 -1.08 -17.66
N MET A 20 0.85 0.11 -17.08
CA MET A 20 -0.21 0.99 -16.59
C MET A 20 -1.14 1.51 -17.70
N ARG A 21 -0.74 1.46 -18.98
CA ARG A 21 -1.62 1.83 -20.10
C ARG A 21 -2.89 0.97 -20.14
N VAL A 22 -2.82 -0.29 -19.68
CA VAL A 22 -3.98 -1.20 -19.64
C VAL A 22 -5.06 -0.75 -18.62
N PRO A 23 -4.75 -0.56 -17.32
CA PRO A 23 -5.76 -0.07 -16.37
C PRO A 23 -6.17 1.38 -16.67
N ILE A 24 -5.27 2.25 -17.16
CA ILE A 24 -5.62 3.62 -17.53
C ILE A 24 -6.63 3.65 -18.69
N SER A 25 -6.38 2.89 -19.76
CA SER A 25 -7.31 2.87 -20.91
C SER A 25 -8.67 2.30 -20.54
N TYR A 26 -8.70 1.31 -19.65
CA TYR A 26 -9.95 0.76 -19.11
C TYR A 26 -10.74 1.81 -18.32
N ALA A 27 -10.08 2.53 -17.39
CA ALA A 27 -10.75 3.57 -16.60
C ALA A 27 -11.30 4.72 -17.46
N LEU A 28 -10.58 5.11 -18.52
CA LEU A 28 -10.99 6.18 -19.44
C LEU A 28 -12.19 5.81 -20.33
N ALA A 29 -12.27 4.54 -20.75
CA ALA A 29 -13.25 4.10 -21.75
C ALA A 29 -14.43 3.33 -21.18
N TYR A 30 -14.42 2.99 -19.89
CA TYR A 30 -15.46 2.18 -19.27
C TYR A 30 -16.87 2.76 -19.55
N PRO A 31 -17.85 1.94 -19.97
CA PRO A 31 -17.84 0.46 -20.05
C PRO A 31 -17.24 -0.13 -21.34
N SER A 32 -16.88 0.71 -22.30
CA SER A 32 -16.27 0.31 -23.57
C SER A 32 -14.78 -0.03 -23.43
N ARG A 33 -14.17 -0.48 -24.52
CA ARG A 33 -12.73 -0.72 -24.65
C ARG A 33 -12.15 0.20 -25.72
N ILE A 34 -10.94 0.70 -25.47
CA ILE A 34 -10.12 1.42 -26.45
C ILE A 34 -8.73 0.75 -26.54
N GLU A 35 -8.02 0.99 -27.64
CA GLU A 35 -6.65 0.52 -27.80
C GLU A 35 -5.73 1.17 -26.75
N SER A 36 -4.96 0.35 -26.03
CA SER A 36 -3.95 0.82 -25.08
C SER A 36 -2.54 0.93 -25.70
N GLY A 37 -2.36 0.38 -26.91
CA GLY A 37 -1.03 0.22 -27.52
C GLY A 37 -0.14 -0.81 -26.83
N VAL A 38 -0.71 -1.69 -25.99
CA VAL A 38 -0.01 -2.79 -25.32
C VAL A 38 -0.27 -4.08 -26.10
N ASN A 39 0.78 -4.87 -26.33
CA ASN A 39 0.67 -6.15 -27.04
C ASN A 39 -0.16 -7.17 -26.25
N ASN A 40 -0.68 -8.17 -26.96
CA ASN A 40 -1.32 -9.32 -26.33
C ASN A 40 -0.30 -10.14 -25.54
N ILE A 41 -0.72 -10.65 -24.39
CA ILE A 41 0.08 -11.56 -23.58
C ILE A 41 0.05 -12.97 -24.18
N ASP A 42 1.23 -13.58 -24.33
CA ASP A 42 1.37 -15.01 -24.63
C ASP A 42 1.55 -15.78 -23.31
N LEU A 43 0.50 -16.44 -22.82
CA LEU A 43 0.56 -17.16 -21.55
C LEU A 43 1.46 -18.41 -21.60
N SER A 44 1.76 -18.95 -22.79
CA SER A 44 2.60 -20.14 -22.92
C SER A 44 4.05 -19.90 -22.45
N THR A 45 4.48 -18.63 -22.41
CA THR A 45 5.81 -18.24 -21.95
C THR A 45 5.88 -17.96 -20.45
N TYR A 46 4.79 -18.12 -19.70
CA TYR A 46 4.72 -17.79 -18.27
C TYR A 46 4.42 -19.02 -17.41
N THR A 47 5.03 -19.04 -16.21
CA THR A 47 4.62 -19.92 -15.12
C THR A 47 4.00 -19.06 -14.02
N LEU A 48 2.79 -19.40 -13.59
CA LEU A 48 2.09 -18.70 -12.51
C LEU A 48 2.13 -19.55 -11.24
N THR A 49 2.71 -19.00 -10.18
CA THR A 49 2.80 -19.63 -8.86
C THR A 49 2.03 -18.81 -7.83
N PHE A 50 1.49 -19.48 -6.82
CA PHE A 50 0.72 -18.85 -5.74
C PHE A 50 1.17 -19.43 -4.40
N GLU A 51 1.27 -18.57 -3.39
CA GLU A 51 1.67 -18.95 -2.03
C GLU A 51 0.93 -18.11 -1.00
N PRO A 52 0.74 -18.61 0.23
CA PRO A 52 0.21 -17.80 1.32
C PRO A 52 1.20 -16.70 1.73
N VAL A 53 0.68 -15.60 2.28
CA VAL A 53 1.48 -14.50 2.81
C VAL A 53 2.24 -14.93 4.07
N ASP A 54 3.54 -14.68 4.11
CA ASP A 54 4.37 -14.78 5.32
C ASP A 54 4.37 -13.45 6.10
N TYR A 55 3.50 -13.35 7.11
CA TYR A 55 3.39 -12.14 7.93
C TYR A 55 4.59 -11.89 8.85
N ALA A 56 5.43 -12.89 9.13
CA ALA A 56 6.66 -12.68 9.88
C ALA A 56 7.72 -11.99 9.01
N ARG A 57 7.75 -12.33 7.71
CA ARG A 57 8.59 -11.66 6.71
C ARG A 57 8.07 -10.29 6.30
N TYR A 58 6.75 -10.09 6.24
CA TYR A 58 6.11 -8.84 5.80
C TYR A 58 5.20 -8.22 6.87
N PRO A 59 5.77 -7.79 8.03
CA PRO A 59 4.97 -7.25 9.14
C PRO A 59 4.17 -5.99 8.76
N GLY A 60 4.68 -5.16 7.84
CA GLY A 60 3.96 -3.99 7.33
C GLY A 60 2.61 -4.34 6.66
N LEU A 61 2.49 -5.50 6.01
CA LEU A 61 1.21 -5.94 5.44
C LEU A 61 0.22 -6.32 6.55
N LYS A 62 0.68 -7.01 7.59
CA LYS A 62 -0.14 -7.34 8.76
C LYS A 62 -0.67 -6.07 9.44
N LEU A 63 0.19 -5.06 9.58
CA LEU A 63 -0.20 -3.77 10.15
C LEU A 63 -1.27 -3.09 9.30
N ALA A 64 -1.07 -3.00 7.98
CA ALA A 64 -2.04 -2.40 7.06
C ALA A 64 -3.42 -3.06 7.17
N MET A 65 -3.46 -4.39 7.25
CA MET A 65 -4.72 -5.13 7.40
C MET A 65 -5.39 -4.86 8.75
N THR A 66 -4.60 -4.77 9.83
CA THR A 66 -5.11 -4.47 11.18
C THR A 66 -5.78 -3.10 11.24
N VAL A 67 -5.21 -2.10 10.56
CA VAL A 67 -5.70 -0.72 10.62
C VAL A 67 -6.64 -0.33 9.49
N ALA A 68 -6.91 -1.21 8.52
CA ALA A 68 -7.58 -0.89 7.26
C ALA A 68 -8.94 -0.14 7.39
N ASN A 69 -9.66 -0.36 8.50
CA ASN A 69 -10.97 0.26 8.76
C ASN A 69 -10.91 1.48 9.71
N GLN A 70 -9.71 1.95 10.05
CA GLN A 70 -9.46 3.03 11.02
C GLN A 70 -8.81 4.21 10.30
N ASN A 71 -9.61 5.19 9.89
CA ASN A 71 -9.20 6.27 8.99
C ASN A 71 -7.98 7.08 9.50
N ALA A 72 -7.93 7.37 10.79
CA ALA A 72 -6.78 8.07 11.39
C ALA A 72 -5.52 7.20 11.36
N LEU A 73 -5.64 5.90 11.66
CA LEU A 73 -4.50 5.00 11.68
C LEU A 73 -3.96 4.69 10.27
N THR A 74 -4.82 4.57 9.25
CA THR A 74 -4.36 4.41 7.86
C THR A 74 -3.64 5.66 7.36
N THR A 75 -4.13 6.84 7.73
CA THR A 75 -3.48 8.13 7.43
C THR A 75 -2.09 8.21 8.10
N ALA A 76 -2.01 7.90 9.39
CA ALA A 76 -0.75 7.86 10.12
C ALA A 76 0.23 6.83 9.54
N MET A 77 -0.26 5.63 9.20
CA MET A 77 0.56 4.59 8.58
C MET A 77 1.19 5.07 7.27
N ASN A 78 0.40 5.69 6.38
CA ASN A 78 0.92 6.22 5.12
C ASN A 78 1.96 7.33 5.35
N ALA A 79 1.64 8.30 6.21
CA ALA A 79 2.50 9.43 6.52
C ALA A 79 3.85 8.99 7.12
N ALA A 80 3.82 8.05 8.07
CA ALA A 80 5.03 7.49 8.67
C ALA A 80 5.87 6.71 7.65
N ASN A 81 5.22 5.93 6.78
CA ASN A 81 5.89 5.12 5.75
C ASN A 81 6.65 6.01 4.75
N GLU A 82 6.07 7.12 4.31
CA GLU A 82 6.76 8.06 3.42
C GLU A 82 8.04 8.62 4.05
N ILE A 83 7.99 9.02 5.33
CA ILE A 83 9.15 9.56 6.04
C ILE A 83 10.21 8.48 6.27
N ALA A 84 9.80 7.27 6.64
CA ALA A 84 10.69 6.15 6.90
C ALA A 84 11.37 5.65 5.61
N VAL A 85 10.62 5.46 4.52
CA VAL A 85 11.18 5.08 3.21
C VAL A 85 12.14 6.14 2.70
N ALA A 86 11.81 7.44 2.83
CA ALA A 86 12.73 8.51 2.45
C ALA A 86 14.03 8.46 3.27
N ALA A 87 13.96 8.16 4.57
CA ALA A 87 15.13 7.99 5.42
C ALA A 87 15.98 6.77 5.04
N PHE A 88 15.35 5.64 4.70
CA PHE A 88 16.02 4.45 4.20
C PHE A 88 16.75 4.73 2.88
N LEU A 89 16.09 5.39 1.93
CA LEU A 89 16.70 5.78 0.64
C LEU A 89 17.85 6.77 0.80
N GLN A 90 17.87 7.54 1.90
CA GLN A 90 18.96 8.44 2.28
C GLN A 90 20.01 7.76 3.16
N HIS A 91 19.94 6.44 3.36
CA HIS A 91 20.85 5.66 4.20
C HIS A 91 20.92 6.10 5.67
N ARG A 92 19.82 6.66 6.21
CA ARG A 92 19.73 7.09 7.63
C ARG A 92 19.22 6.01 8.57
N ILE A 93 18.51 5.01 8.05
CA ILE A 93 17.98 3.86 8.79
C ILE A 93 18.13 2.58 7.95
N CYS A 94 18.07 1.42 8.59
CA CYS A 94 18.05 0.13 7.92
C CYS A 94 16.70 -0.16 7.25
N PHE A 95 16.66 -1.16 6.38
CA PHE A 95 15.41 -1.58 5.72
C PHE A 95 14.34 -2.06 6.72
N THR A 96 14.75 -2.80 7.75
CA THR A 96 13.85 -3.33 8.80
C THR A 96 13.24 -2.22 9.65
N ASP A 97 13.98 -1.13 9.86
CA ASP A 97 13.56 0.01 10.67
C ASP A 97 12.36 0.76 10.07
N ILE A 98 12.08 0.56 8.77
CA ILE A 98 10.92 1.17 8.12
C ILE A 98 9.64 0.77 8.84
N VAL A 99 9.46 -0.53 9.09
CA VAL A 99 8.26 -1.03 9.76
C VAL A 99 8.25 -0.60 11.22
N ASP A 100 9.39 -0.60 11.91
CA ASP A 100 9.49 -0.16 13.30
C ASP A 100 9.08 1.31 13.50
N VAL A 101 9.45 2.20 12.57
CA VAL A 101 9.04 3.61 12.59
C VAL A 101 7.54 3.74 12.34
N VAL A 102 7.00 2.98 11.38
CA VAL A 102 5.58 3.00 11.04
C VAL A 102 4.73 2.49 12.21
N GLU A 103 5.09 1.35 12.80
CA GLU A 103 4.41 0.79 13.97
C GLU A 103 4.43 1.78 15.15
N PHE A 104 5.59 2.37 15.45
CA PHE A 104 5.74 3.37 16.51
C PHE A 104 4.75 4.55 16.36
N CYS A 105 4.58 5.04 15.13
CA CYS A 105 3.68 6.16 14.82
C CYS A 105 2.20 5.76 14.88
N VAL A 106 1.86 4.59 14.34
CA VAL A 106 0.49 4.08 14.38
C VAL A 106 0.04 3.85 15.82
N GLU A 107 0.86 3.23 16.67
CA GLU A 107 0.56 2.99 18.10
C GLU A 107 0.33 4.27 18.91
N ARG A 108 0.88 5.40 18.46
CA ARG A 108 0.77 6.71 19.12
C ARG A 108 -0.30 7.61 18.50
N THR A 109 -0.92 7.17 17.43
CA THR A 109 -2.03 7.89 16.81
C THR A 109 -3.30 7.45 17.52
N THR A 110 -4.04 8.42 18.06
CA THR A 110 -5.39 8.14 18.58
C THR A 110 -6.33 7.95 17.41
N ASP A 111 -7.04 6.82 17.37
CA ASP A 111 -8.08 6.62 16.38
C ASP A 111 -9.23 7.61 16.60
N GLY A 112 -9.78 8.12 15.50
CA GLY A 112 -10.80 9.16 15.52
C GLY A 112 -11.39 9.41 14.14
N PRO A 113 -12.64 9.90 14.07
CA PRO A 113 -13.27 10.20 12.80
C PRO A 113 -12.52 11.34 12.10
N LEU A 114 -12.23 11.14 10.81
CA LEU A 114 -11.77 12.20 9.91
C LEU A 114 -12.97 12.65 9.09
N SER A 115 -13.46 13.86 9.35
CA SER A 115 -14.69 14.41 8.74
C SER A 115 -14.43 15.22 7.46
N ASP A 116 -13.19 15.61 7.23
CA ASP A 116 -12.79 16.55 6.19
C ASP A 116 -11.30 16.39 5.86
N ILE A 117 -10.84 17.11 4.84
CA ILE A 117 -9.45 17.06 4.39
C ILE A 117 -8.51 17.66 5.45
N ASP A 118 -8.94 18.70 6.16
CA ASP A 118 -8.09 19.38 7.14
C ASP A 118 -7.73 18.47 8.33
N SER A 119 -8.68 17.65 8.79
CA SER A 119 -8.44 16.63 9.81
C SER A 119 -7.49 15.52 9.33
N VAL A 120 -7.59 15.10 8.06
CA VAL A 120 -6.61 14.17 7.45
C VAL A 120 -5.21 14.78 7.44
N LEU A 121 -5.09 16.04 6.99
CA LEU A 121 -3.82 16.75 6.93
C LEU A 121 -3.23 17.01 8.32
N ALA A 122 -4.06 17.21 9.35
CA ALA A 122 -3.61 17.37 10.72
C ALA A 122 -2.94 16.09 11.25
N VAL A 123 -3.58 14.93 11.03
CA VAL A 123 -3.01 13.62 11.41
C VAL A 123 -1.73 13.36 10.62
N ASP A 124 -1.74 13.54 9.30
CA ASP A 124 -0.56 13.36 8.44
C ASP A 124 0.63 14.20 8.95
N ASN A 125 0.43 15.51 9.15
CA ASN A 125 1.49 16.41 9.62
C ASN A 125 2.04 16.02 10.99
N GLN A 126 1.15 15.70 11.95
CA GLN A 126 1.56 15.26 13.28
C GLN A 126 2.38 13.96 13.20
N THR A 127 1.91 12.99 12.42
CA THR A 127 2.61 11.71 12.27
C THR A 127 3.98 11.87 11.59
N ARG A 128 4.10 12.75 10.59
CA ARG A 128 5.41 13.04 9.96
C ARG A 128 6.42 13.59 10.96
N GLN A 129 6.01 14.48 11.86
CA GLN A 129 6.88 15.00 12.91
C GLN A 129 7.32 13.89 13.89
N GLN A 130 6.38 13.03 14.30
CA GLN A 130 6.68 11.87 15.16
C GLN A 130 7.65 10.89 14.48
N ALA A 131 7.46 10.59 13.20
CA ALA A 131 8.33 9.69 12.44
C ALA A 131 9.76 10.25 12.34
N GLN A 132 9.89 11.56 12.05
CA GLN A 132 11.20 12.23 12.05
C GLN A 132 11.88 12.18 13.42
N GLN A 133 11.12 12.38 14.51
CA GLN A 133 11.64 12.27 15.86
C GLN A 133 12.10 10.83 16.15
N ARG A 134 11.31 9.82 15.80
CA ARG A 134 11.67 8.41 15.98
C ARG A 134 12.95 8.06 15.26
N ILE A 135 13.09 8.47 13.99
CA ILE A 135 14.29 8.22 13.19
C ILE A 135 15.54 8.78 13.88
N ARG A 136 15.49 10.01 14.43
CA ARG A 136 16.62 10.60 15.17
C ARG A 136 17.03 9.83 16.43
N THR A 137 16.17 8.96 16.96
CA THR A 137 16.46 8.15 18.17
C THR A 137 17.03 6.77 17.85
N ILE A 138 16.91 6.32 16.59
CA ILE A 138 17.38 5.00 16.15
C ILE A 138 18.56 5.08 15.16
N SER A 139 18.76 6.24 14.52
CA SER A 139 20.01 6.61 13.84
C SER A 139 21.13 6.88 14.84
#